data_AF-A0A821LZK5-F1
#
_entry.id   AF-A0A821LZK5-F1
#
_cell.length_a   1.000
_cell.length_b   1.000
_cell.length_c   1.000
_cell.angle_alpha   90.00
_cell.angle_beta   90.00
_cell.angle_gamma   90.00
#
_symmetry.space_group_name_H-M   'P 1'
#
loop_
_entity.id
_entity.type
_entity.pdbx_description
1 polymer ?
#
loop_
_entity_poly.entity_id
_entity_poly.type
_entity_poly.pdbx_seq_one_letter_code
_entity_poly.pdbx_strand_id
1 'polypeptide(L)' 'KKTAELRTAYTHDRAHIETNVVFDNAGPILNGAIVLGHQGWLAGYQYVFNTARSLLTKNNFAVGFKAKDFTLYANM' A
#
# COMPACT_ATOMS: atom_id res chain seq x y z
N LYS A 1 7.86 23.05 8.86
CA LYS A 1 7.19 22.29 7.78
C LYS A 1 5.99 21.58 8.36
N LYS A 2 4.75 22.01 8.07
CA LYS A 2 3.53 21.29 8.47
C LYS A 2 3.19 20.33 7.34
N THR A 3 3.50 19.05 7.53
CA THR A 3 3.02 17.98 6.66
C THR A 3 1.81 17.39 7.36
N ALA A 4 0.65 17.39 6.71
CA ALA A 4 -0.53 16.72 7.25
C ALA A 4 -0.69 15.38 6.53
N GLU A 5 -0.89 14.30 7.27
CA GLU A 5 -1.08 12.97 6.70
C GLU A 5 -2.43 12.43 7.13
N LEU A 6 -3.22 11.98 6.16
CA LEU A 6 -4.49 11.32 6.38
C LEU A 6 -4.36 9.86 5.95
N ARG A 7 -4.40 8.95 6.92
CA ARG A 7 -4.33 7.51 6.69
C ARG A 7 -5.66 6.86 6.98
N THR A 8 -6.13 6.10 6.01
CA THR A 8 -7.35 5.30 6.09
C THR A 8 -6.96 3.86 5.79
N ALA A 9 -7.21 2.97 6.74
CA ALA A 9 -6.96 1.54 6.58
C ALA A 9 -8.26 0.79 6.85
N TYR A 10 -8.61 -0.09 5.92
CA TYR A 10 -9.72 -1.00 6.03
C TYR A 10 -9.17 -2.42 6.03
N THR A 11 -9.38 -3.11 7.15
CA THR A 11 -8.91 -4.47 7.37
C THR A 11 -10.10 -5.41 7.44
N HIS A 12 -10.06 -6.47 6.66
CA HIS A 12 -11.00 -7.56 6.62
C HIS A 12 -10.23 -8.89 6.67
N ASP A 13 -10.91 -9.97 7.03
CA ASP A 13 -10.34 -11.31 7.26
C ASP A 13 -9.46 -11.84 6.10
N ARG A 14 -9.68 -11.32 4.89
CA ARG A 14 -8.98 -11.69 3.66
C ARG A 14 -8.52 -10.51 2.81
N ALA A 15 -8.67 -9.29 3.29
CA ALA A 15 -8.36 -8.11 2.50
C ALA A 15 -7.97 -6.95 3.41
N HIS A 16 -6.83 -6.33 3.14
CA HIS A 16 -6.40 -5.09 3.74
C HIS A 16 -6.27 -4.05 2.64
N ILE A 17 -6.92 -2.92 2.81
CA ILE A 17 -6.86 -1.81 1.87
C ILE A 17 -6.42 -0.60 2.68
N GLU A 18 -5.37 0.06 2.24
CA GLU A 18 -4.84 1.26 2.86
C GLU A 18 -4.78 2.37 1.84
N THR A 19 -5.11 3.58 2.27
CA THR A 19 -5.01 4.79 1.47
C THR A 19 -4.49 5.89 2.36
N ASN A 20 -3.34 6.46 2.00
CA ASN A 20 -2.66 7.52 2.71
C ASN A 20 -2.49 8.74 1.81
N VAL A 21 -3.06 9.87 2.22
CA VAL A 21 -2.92 11.15 1.55
C VAL A 21 -1.99 12.03 2.38
N VAL A 22 -0.84 12.40 1.82
CA VAL A 22 0.16 13.27 2.44
C VAL A 22 0.07 14.65 1.79
N PHE A 23 -0.32 15.65 2.55
CA PHE A 23 -0.31 17.05 2.13
C PHE A 23 1.08 17.63 2.34
N ASP A 24 1.87 17.65 1.27
CA ASP A 24 3.16 18.34 1.22
C ASP A 24 3.02 19.69 0.50
N ASN A 25 4.00 20.58 0.70
CA ASN A 25 3.99 21.94 0.16
C ASN A 25 4.04 21.98 -1.39
N ALA A 26 4.43 20.88 -2.03
CA ALA A 26 4.43 20.74 -3.49
C ALA A 26 3.05 20.32 -4.05
N GLY A 27 2.22 19.66 -3.25
CA GLY A 27 0.95 19.06 -3.66
C GLY A 27 0.69 17.72 -2.95
N PRO A 28 -0.56 17.25 -2.90
CA PRO A 28 -0.91 16.02 -2.18
C PRO A 28 -0.32 14.76 -2.83
N ILE A 29 0.36 13.93 -2.04
CA ILE A 29 0.85 12.62 -2.45
C ILE A 29 -0.19 11.58 -2.03
N LEU A 30 -0.78 10.90 -3.01
CA LEU A 30 -1.69 9.80 -2.79
C LEU A 30 -0.89 8.50 -2.76
N ASN A 31 -0.99 7.75 -1.67
CA ASN A 31 -0.44 6.40 -1.57
C ASN A 31 -1.62 5.45 -1.38
N GLY A 32 -1.71 4.41 -2.18
CA GLY A 32 -2.67 3.33 -1.97
C GLY A 32 -1.92 2.01 -1.81
N ALA A 33 -2.39 1.16 -0.92
CA ALA A 33 -1.95 -0.22 -0.80
C ALA A 33 -3.18 -1.12 -0.69
N ILE A 34 -3.11 -2.29 -1.30
CA ILE A 34 -4.13 -3.33 -1.18
C ILE A 34 -3.42 -4.65 -1.01
N VAL A 35 -3.80 -5.45 -0.02
CA VAL A 35 -3.27 -6.77 0.26
C VAL A 35 -4.44 -7.73 0.40
N LEU A 36 -4.50 -8.73 -0.47
CA LEU A 36 -5.53 -9.76 -0.45
C LEU A 36 -4.92 -11.08 0.05
N GLY A 37 -5.61 -11.74 0.98
CA GLY A 37 -5.20 -12.99 1.58
C GLY A 37 -6.18 -14.12 1.28
N HIS A 38 -5.72 -15.21 0.65
CA HIS A 38 -6.55 -16.39 0.42
C HIS A 38 -5.75 -17.69 0.57
N GLN A 39 -6.23 -18.61 1.42
CA GLN A 39 -5.61 -19.94 1.64
C GLN A 39 -4.08 -19.91 1.88
N GLY A 40 -3.61 -18.91 2.62
CA GLY A 40 -2.18 -18.72 2.91
C GLY A 40 -1.47 -17.79 1.91
N TRP A 41 -1.95 -17.62 0.68
CA TRP A 41 -1.38 -16.64 -0.24
C TRP A 41 -1.79 -15.22 0.13
N LEU A 42 -0.83 -14.29 0.09
CA LEU A 42 -1.00 -12.87 0.30
C LEU A 42 -0.55 -12.17 -0.98
N ALA A 43 -1.40 -11.43 -1.66
CA ALA A 43 -1.02 -10.63 -2.82
C ALA A 43 -1.24 -9.16 -2.48
N GLY A 44 -0.15 -8.40 -2.42
CA GLY A 44 -0.13 -6.98 -2.16
C GLY A 44 0.21 -6.17 -3.40
N TYR A 45 -0.41 -5.01 -3.54
CA TYR A 45 -0.03 -3.99 -4.50
C TYR A 45 -0.04 -2.63 -3.82
N GLN A 46 1.05 -1.89 -3.94
CA GLN A 46 1.19 -0.54 -3.44
C GLN A 46 1.51 0.39 -4.62
N TYR A 47 0.82 1.52 -4.67
CA TYR A 47 1.08 2.58 -5.63
C TYR A 47 1.24 3.91 -4.90
N VAL A 48 2.06 4.79 -5.46
CA VAL A 48 2.27 6.15 -4.97
C VAL A 48 2.15 7.10 -6.15
N PHE A 49 1.18 8.01 -6.07
CA PHE A 49 0.92 9.04 -7.06
C PHE A 49 1.18 10.42 -6.47
N ASN A 50 2.08 11.17 -7.08
CA ASN A 50 2.37 12.53 -6.70
C ASN A 50 1.58 13.49 -7.59
N THR A 51 0.52 14.12 -7.06
CA THR A 51 -0.30 15.07 -7.83
C THR A 51 0.47 16.36 -8.19
N ALA A 52 1.50 16.74 -7.43
CA ALA A 52 2.32 17.92 -7.72
C ALA A 52 3.07 17.82 -9.05
N ARG A 53 3.41 16.58 -9.43
CA ARG A 53 4.18 16.28 -10.64
C ARG A 53 3.38 15.43 -11.64
N SER A 54 2.11 15.13 -11.33
CA SER A 54 1.26 14.18 -12.05
C SER A 54 1.98 12.87 -12.40
N LEU A 55 2.85 12.40 -11.50
CA LEU A 55 3.76 11.29 -11.74
C LEU A 55 3.52 10.16 -10.74
N LEU A 56 3.37 8.95 -11.28
CA LEU A 56 3.33 7.73 -10.50
C LEU A 56 4.75 7.41 -10.02
N THR A 57 5.01 7.67 -8.74
CA THR A 57 6.35 7.71 -8.16
C THR A 57 6.83 6.34 -7.72
N LYS A 58 5.90 5.44 -7.35
CA LYS A 58 6.20 4.06 -6.99
C LYS A 58 5.06 3.14 -7.43
N ASN A 59 5.45 1.97 -7.91
CA ASN A 59 4.61 0.80 -8.09
C ASN A 59 5.36 -0.34 -7.44
N ASN A 60 4.75 -0.97 -6.45
CA ASN A 60 5.36 -2.06 -5.73
C ASN A 60 4.37 -3.21 -5.67
N PHE A 61 4.81 -4.39 -6.06
CA PHE A 61 4.03 -5.62 -5.98
C PHE A 61 4.62 -6.49 -4.87
N ALA A 62 3.80 -6.85 -3.91
CA ALA A 62 4.14 -7.83 -2.89
C ALA A 62 3.40 -9.13 -3.17
N VAL A 63 4.07 -10.26 -3.03
CA VAL A 63 3.43 -11.57 -2.93
C VAL A 63 4.04 -12.31 -1.76
N GLY A 64 3.20 -12.71 -0.83
CA GLY A 64 3.55 -13.53 0.30
C GLY A 64 2.84 -14.86 0.25
N PHE A 65 3.43 -15.87 0.89
CA PHE A 65 2.78 -17.14 1.14
C PHE A 65 3.01 -17.51 2.59
N LYS A 66 1.92 -17.62 3.34
CA LYS A 66 1.85 -17.96 4.75
C LYS A 66 1.38 -19.41 4.86
N ALA A 67 2.34 -20.33 4.95
CA ALA A 67 2.10 -21.70 5.38
C ALA A 67 2.03 -21.76 6.91
N LYS A 68 1.59 -22.89 7.48
CA LYS A 68 1.49 -23.09 8.94
C LYS A 68 2.82 -22.85 9.67
N ASP A 69 3.96 -23.11 9.02
CA ASP A 69 5.28 -23.12 9.65
C ASP A 69 6.25 -22.07 9.08
N PHE A 70 5.91 -21.40 7.97
CA PHE A 70 6.78 -20.40 7.35
C PHE A 70 5.98 -19.35 6.58
N THR A 71 6.48 -18.11 6.58
CA THR A 71 5.93 -17.02 5.78
C THR A 71 6.99 -16.54 4.80
N LEU A 72 6.76 -16.74 3.52
CA LEU A 72 7.57 -16.17 2.45
C LEU A 72 7.00 -14.79 2.12
N TYR A 73 7.85 -13.77 1.99
CA TYR A 73 7.48 -12.47 1.43
C TYR A 73 8.40 -12.16 0.26
N ALA A 74 7.84 -11.91 -0.91
CA ALA A 74 8.52 -11.36 -2.07
C ALA A 74 7.94 -9.97 -2.35
N ASN A 75 8.82 -9.00 -2.58
CA ASN A 75 8.46 -7.62 -2.84
C ASN A 75 9.26 -7.15 -4.06
N MET A 76 8.59 -6.57 -5.06
CA MET A 76 9.15 -6.09 -6.33
C MET A 76 8.81 -4.63 -6.55
#